data_AF-A0A5C4YA28-F1
#
_entry.id   AF-A0A5C4YA28-F1
#
_cell.length_a   1.000
_cell.length_b   1.000
_cell.length_c   1.000
_cell.angle_alpha   90.00
_cell.angle_beta   90.00
_cell.angle_gamma   90.00
#
_symmetry.space_group_name_H-M   'P 1'
#
loop_
_entity.id
_entity.type
_entity.pdbx_description
1 polymer ?
#
loop_
_entity_poly.entity_id
_entity_poly.type
_entity_poly.pdbx_seq_one_letter_code
_entity_poly.pdbx_strand_id
1 'polypeptide(L)'
;MITFDDRELQAVLAKLEAACDELPQIAEQVRGEALGHAILGARLNIYSTARGAYQRTQDYLRGLDARAQASRNLASVTVSNSTEYALYVETGRGFSLLGLQGIALENPDPTEPITFGRSGQQWYLPGPVLTGAQAFAFYRLQQLFGEKVRAAMV
;
A
#
# COMPACT_ATOMS: atom_id res chain seq x y z
N MET A 1 31.34 -30.71 -15.63
CA MET A 1 29.99 -31.31 -15.56
C MET A 1 29.40 -30.83 -14.25
N ILE A 2 28.36 -30.01 -14.26
CA ILE A 2 27.69 -29.57 -13.02
C ILE A 2 26.84 -30.77 -12.57
N THR A 3 27.16 -31.34 -11.42
CA THR A 3 26.41 -32.44 -10.83
C THR A 3 25.33 -31.81 -9.95
N PHE A 4 24.07 -31.89 -10.36
CA PHE A 4 22.94 -31.48 -9.53
C PHE A 4 22.57 -32.62 -8.58
N ASP A 5 22.38 -32.32 -7.30
CA ASP A 5 21.71 -33.24 -6.38
C ASP A 5 20.20 -33.07 -6.54
N ASP A 6 19.57 -34.03 -7.20
CA ASP A 6 18.13 -34.03 -7.46
C ASP A 6 17.31 -33.95 -6.15
N ARG A 7 17.82 -34.48 -5.04
CA ARG A 7 17.13 -34.43 -3.74
C ARG A 7 17.16 -33.04 -3.15
N GLU A 8 18.30 -32.35 -3.24
CA GLU A 8 18.42 -30.96 -2.79
C GLU A 8 17.52 -30.04 -3.61
N LEU A 9 17.48 -30.24 -4.93
CA LEU A 9 16.60 -29.47 -5.81
C LEU A 9 15.12 -29.68 -5.48
N GLN A 10 14.70 -30.93 -5.28
CA GLN A 10 13.32 -31.25 -4.88
C GLN A 10 12.95 -30.64 -3.53
N ALA A 11 13.86 -30.66 -2.55
CA ALA A 11 13.64 -30.05 -1.25
C ALA A 11 13.43 -28.53 -1.36
N VAL A 12 14.23 -27.84 -2.17
CA VAL A 12 14.08 -26.39 -2.41
C VAL A 12 12.76 -26.09 -3.12
N LEU A 13 12.39 -26.86 -4.15
CA LEU A 13 11.11 -26.68 -4.85
C LEU A 13 9.91 -26.86 -3.92
N ALA A 14 9.94 -27.86 -3.04
CA ALA A 14 8.88 -28.07 -2.05
C ALA A 14 8.76 -26.90 -1.05
N LYS A 15 9.90 -26.32 -0.61
CA LYS A 15 9.90 -25.13 0.24
C LYS A 15 9.35 -23.90 -0.49
N LEU A 16 9.66 -23.73 -1.78
CA LEU A 16 9.13 -22.63 -2.60
C LEU A 16 7.62 -22.77 -2.81
N GLU A 17 7.13 -23.98 -3.06
CA GLU A 17 5.69 -24.24 -3.14
C GLU A 17 4.98 -23.88 -1.82
N ALA A 18 5.57 -24.28 -0.69
CA ALA A 18 5.05 -23.90 0.63
C ALA A 18 5.08 -22.38 0.86
N ALA A 19 6.08 -21.66 0.35
CA ALA A 19 6.11 -20.20 0.42
C ALA A 19 4.96 -19.54 -0.39
N CYS A 20 4.59 -20.12 -1.53
CA CYS A 20 3.42 -19.68 -2.32
C CYS A 20 2.10 -19.95 -1.58
N ASP A 21 2.03 -21.00 -0.75
CA ASP A 21 0.85 -21.30 0.06
C ASP A 21 0.58 -20.27 1.17
N GLU A 22 1.59 -19.48 1.55
CA GLU A 22 1.50 -18.40 2.55
C GLU A 22 1.00 -17.06 1.95
N LEU A 23 0.91 -16.96 0.61
CA LEU A 23 0.55 -15.72 -0.08
C LEU A 23 -0.80 -15.13 0.38
N PRO A 24 -1.86 -15.93 0.63
CA PRO A 24 -3.13 -15.42 1.14
C PRO A 24 -3.03 -14.78 2.53
N GLN A 25 -2.26 -15.37 3.44
CA GLN A 25 -2.02 -14.86 4.78
C GLN A 25 -1.22 -13.55 4.72
N ILE A 26 -0.19 -13.51 3.86
CA ILE A 26 0.57 -12.29 3.60
C ILE A 26 -0.34 -11.18 3.06
N ALA A 27 -1.19 -11.46 2.08
CA ALA A 27 -2.08 -10.46 1.52
C ALA A 27 -3.06 -9.90 2.56
N GLU A 28 -3.60 -10.75 3.44
CA GLU A 28 -4.49 -10.32 4.52
C GLU A 28 -3.76 -9.48 5.59
N GLN A 29 -2.51 -9.83 5.92
CA GLN A 29 -1.68 -8.98 6.76
C GLN A 29 -1.46 -7.61 6.12
N VAL A 30 -1.04 -7.58 4.86
CA VAL A 30 -0.78 -6.32 4.14
C VAL A 30 -2.05 -5.48 4.02
N ARG A 31 -3.23 -6.09 3.86
CA ARG A 31 -4.51 -5.37 3.86
C ARG A 31 -4.70 -4.54 5.12
N GLY A 32 -4.47 -5.14 6.29
CA GLY A 32 -4.58 -4.46 7.58
C GLY A 32 -3.55 -3.35 7.74
N GLU A 33 -2.29 -3.63 7.38
CA GLU A 33 -1.21 -2.64 7.43
C GLU A 33 -1.47 -1.46 6.47
N ALA A 34 -1.95 -1.73 5.26
CA ALA A 34 -2.25 -0.71 4.25
C ALA A 34 -3.43 0.19 4.66
N LEU A 35 -4.45 -0.36 5.32
CA LEU A 35 -5.51 0.46 5.92
C LEU A 35 -4.95 1.37 7.02
N GLY A 36 -4.07 0.84 7.88
CA GLY A 36 -3.36 1.63 8.89
C GLY A 36 -2.55 2.77 8.26
N HIS A 37 -1.82 2.46 7.19
CA HIS A 37 -1.05 3.43 6.42
C HIS A 37 -1.94 4.53 5.81
N ALA A 38 -3.09 4.16 5.24
CA ALA A 38 -4.06 5.12 4.71
C ALA A 38 -4.62 6.03 5.82
N ILE A 39 -4.91 5.48 7.01
CA ILE A 39 -5.36 6.28 8.16
C ILE A 39 -4.28 7.28 8.60
N LEU A 40 -3.01 6.87 8.64
CA LEU A 40 -1.89 7.76 8.94
C LEU A 40 -1.75 8.85 7.87
N GLY A 41 -1.81 8.47 6.58
CA GLY A 41 -1.79 9.42 5.46
C GLY A 41 -2.91 10.45 5.54
N ALA A 42 -4.14 10.02 5.86
CA ALA A 42 -5.26 10.93 6.08
C ALA A 42 -5.02 11.87 7.26
N ARG A 43 -4.46 11.36 8.37
CA ARG A 43 -4.11 12.20 9.52
C ARG A 43 -3.06 13.25 9.14
N LEU A 44 -2.00 12.87 8.44
CA LEU A 44 -0.92 13.79 8.06
C LEU A 44 -1.36 14.81 7.01
N ASN A 45 -2.15 14.40 6.01
CA ASN A 45 -2.54 15.27 4.89
C ASN A 45 -3.83 16.07 5.12
N ILE A 46 -4.64 15.72 6.12
CA ILE A 46 -5.97 16.33 6.32
C ILE A 46 -6.15 16.86 7.73
N TYR A 47 -5.94 16.02 8.75
CA TYR A 47 -6.42 16.29 10.10
C TYR A 47 -5.37 16.93 11.02
N SER A 48 -4.08 16.74 10.74
CA SER A 48 -2.96 17.30 11.50
C SER A 48 -2.45 18.62 10.91
N THR A 49 -2.99 19.03 9.78
CA THR A 49 -2.59 20.28 9.11
C THR A 49 -3.37 21.48 9.66
N ALA A 50 -3.05 22.70 9.22
CA ALA A 50 -3.83 23.88 9.58
C ALA A 50 -5.29 23.72 9.13
N ARG A 51 -6.25 24.02 10.02
CA ARG A 51 -7.68 24.06 9.67
C ARG A 51 -7.88 25.10 8.57
N GLY A 52 -8.67 24.77 7.56
CA GLY A 52 -9.00 25.71 6.48
C GLY A 52 -10.51 25.93 6.35
N ALA A 53 -10.97 26.19 5.13
CA ALA A 53 -12.36 26.58 4.86
C ALA A 53 -13.38 25.44 5.06
N TYR A 54 -12.93 24.17 5.03
CA TYR A 54 -13.82 23.01 5.16
C TYR A 54 -13.90 22.47 6.59
N GLN A 55 -15.09 22.02 6.97
CA GLN A 55 -15.32 21.33 8.24
C GLN A 55 -14.64 19.94 8.25
N ARG A 56 -13.92 19.62 9.33
CA ARG A 56 -13.30 18.31 9.55
C ARG A 56 -14.31 17.32 10.15
N THR A 57 -15.22 16.81 9.33
CA THR A 57 -16.27 15.88 9.77
C THR A 57 -15.77 14.48 10.15
N GLN A 58 -14.53 14.15 9.78
CA GLN A 58 -13.95 12.80 9.84
C GLN A 58 -14.58 11.79 8.88
N ASP A 59 -15.46 12.21 7.97
CA ASP A 59 -16.07 11.29 6.99
C ASP A 59 -15.03 10.60 6.13
N TYR A 60 -13.97 11.31 5.73
CA TYR A 60 -12.90 10.73 4.95
C TYR A 60 -12.24 9.55 5.68
N LEU A 61 -12.04 9.62 7.00
CA LEU A 61 -11.48 8.50 7.77
C LEU A 61 -12.46 7.32 7.83
N ARG A 62 -13.75 7.59 8.02
CA ARG A 62 -14.80 6.57 8.05
C ARG A 62 -14.99 5.88 6.71
N GLY A 63 -14.69 6.57 5.62
CA GLY A 63 -14.81 6.03 4.27
C GLY A 63 -13.64 5.17 3.81
N LEU A 64 -12.52 5.12 4.55
CA LEU A 64 -11.35 4.32 4.19
C LEU A 64 -11.64 2.81 4.31
N ASP A 65 -11.29 2.07 3.28
CA ASP A 65 -11.40 0.61 3.23
C ASP A 65 -10.16 0.01 2.56
N ALA A 66 -9.85 -1.24 2.90
CA ALA A 66 -8.81 -2.02 2.24
C ALA A 66 -9.27 -3.47 2.09
N ARG A 67 -9.05 -4.03 0.89
CA ARG A 67 -9.44 -5.38 0.52
C ARG A 67 -8.26 -6.15 -0.02
N ALA A 68 -8.12 -7.41 0.38
CA ALA A 68 -7.16 -8.33 -0.19
C ALA A 68 -7.86 -9.37 -1.07
N GLN A 69 -7.19 -9.75 -2.14
CA GLN A 69 -7.52 -10.92 -2.95
C GLN A 69 -6.23 -11.68 -3.22
N ALA A 70 -6.24 -12.99 -2.96
CA ALA A 70 -5.05 -13.79 -3.14
C ALA A 70 -5.37 -15.24 -3.54
N SER A 71 -4.42 -15.81 -4.27
CA SER A 71 -4.28 -17.23 -4.60
C SER A 71 -2.81 -17.61 -4.35
N ARG A 72 -2.43 -18.87 -4.60
CA ARG A 72 -1.03 -19.30 -4.50
C ARG A 72 -0.06 -18.51 -5.40
N ASN A 73 -0.55 -17.96 -6.50
CA ASN A 73 0.29 -17.37 -7.55
C ASN A 73 0.13 -15.85 -7.71
N LEU A 74 -0.85 -15.25 -7.03
CA LEU A 74 -1.20 -13.85 -7.20
C LEU A 74 -1.78 -13.31 -5.89
N ALA A 75 -1.30 -12.14 -5.46
CA ALA A 75 -1.88 -11.36 -4.39
C ALA A 75 -2.11 -9.93 -4.87
N SER A 76 -3.21 -9.34 -4.43
CA SER A 76 -3.58 -7.96 -4.67
C SER A 76 -4.18 -7.37 -3.40
N VAL A 77 -3.81 -6.12 -3.12
CA VAL A 77 -4.39 -5.32 -2.05
C VAL A 77 -4.87 -4.00 -2.63
N THR A 78 -6.17 -3.74 -2.48
CA THR A 78 -6.82 -2.53 -2.96
C THR A 78 -7.19 -1.67 -1.78
N VAL A 79 -6.73 -0.41 -1.79
CA VAL A 79 -7.13 0.62 -0.81
C VAL A 79 -8.07 1.60 -1.50
N SER A 80 -9.17 1.95 -0.84
CA SER A 80 -10.21 2.81 -1.41
C SER A 80 -10.81 3.77 -0.38
N ASN A 81 -11.60 4.72 -0.86
CA ASN A 81 -12.40 5.60 -0.02
C ASN A 81 -13.80 5.79 -0.62
N SER A 82 -14.84 5.68 0.19
CA SER A 82 -16.23 5.82 -0.25
C SER A 82 -16.78 7.26 -0.22
N THR A 83 -16.01 8.23 0.28
CA THR A 83 -16.46 9.63 0.31
C THR A 83 -16.42 10.27 -1.08
N GLU A 84 -17.48 11.02 -1.43
CA GLU A 84 -17.63 11.68 -2.72
C GLU A 84 -16.44 12.59 -3.06
N TYR A 85 -15.88 13.25 -2.06
CA TYR A 85 -14.78 14.19 -2.23
C TYR A 85 -13.39 13.54 -2.19
N ALA A 86 -13.30 12.21 -2.15
CA ALA A 86 -12.02 11.53 -1.96
C ALA A 86 -11.03 11.82 -3.08
N LEU A 87 -11.51 11.89 -4.32
CA LEU A 87 -10.67 12.21 -5.48
C LEU A 87 -10.04 13.59 -5.35
N TYR A 88 -10.82 14.61 -4.96
CA TYR A 88 -10.29 15.96 -4.80
C TYR A 88 -9.27 16.06 -3.66
N VAL A 89 -9.43 15.25 -2.62
CA VAL A 89 -8.44 15.17 -1.55
C VAL A 89 -7.12 14.61 -2.06
N GLU A 90 -7.19 13.56 -2.88
CA GLU A 90 -6.05 12.86 -3.44
C GLU A 90 -5.27 13.76 -4.41
N THR A 91 -5.95 14.35 -5.39
CA THR A 91 -5.35 15.07 -6.53
C THR A 91 -5.13 16.55 -6.29
N GLY A 92 -5.84 17.14 -5.33
CA GLY A 92 -5.91 18.58 -5.18
C GLY A 92 -6.35 19.27 -6.47
N ARG A 93 -5.73 20.40 -6.83
CA ARG A 93 -6.05 21.16 -8.06
C ARG A 93 -5.15 20.88 -9.26
N GLY A 94 -4.07 20.10 -9.11
CA GLY A 94 -2.99 20.11 -10.11
C GLY A 94 -2.35 18.76 -10.45
N PHE A 95 -2.64 17.70 -9.70
CA PHE A 95 -2.00 16.41 -9.93
C PHE A 95 -2.96 15.42 -10.56
N SER A 96 -2.49 14.70 -11.59
CA SER A 96 -3.20 13.53 -12.07
C SER A 96 -2.94 12.33 -11.15
N LEU A 97 -3.89 11.39 -11.10
CA LEU A 97 -3.69 10.13 -10.35
C LEU A 97 -2.44 9.37 -10.84
N LEU A 98 -2.18 9.37 -12.15
CA LEU A 98 -0.98 8.76 -12.72
C LEU A 98 0.30 9.44 -12.24
N GLY A 99 0.32 10.78 -12.15
CA GLY A 99 1.46 11.52 -11.62
C GLY A 99 1.72 11.20 -10.15
N LEU A 100 0.66 11.12 -9.33
CA LEU A 100 0.79 10.71 -7.92
C LEU A 100 1.27 9.27 -7.78
N GLN A 101 0.80 8.36 -8.64
CA GLN A 101 1.24 6.97 -8.64
C GLN A 101 2.73 6.85 -8.97
N GLY A 102 3.22 7.62 -9.94
CA GLY A 102 4.65 7.69 -10.25
C GLY A 102 5.46 8.14 -9.04
N ILE A 103 5.07 9.25 -8.41
CA ILE A 103 5.73 9.76 -7.19
C ILE A 103 5.73 8.71 -6.08
N ALA A 104 4.62 8.00 -5.89
CA ALA A 104 4.49 7.02 -4.82
C ALA A 104 5.35 5.77 -5.04
N LEU A 105 5.52 5.33 -6.28
CA LEU A 105 6.40 4.22 -6.63
C LEU A 105 7.88 4.59 -6.61
N GLU A 106 8.21 5.86 -6.86
CA GLU A 106 9.58 6.39 -6.78
C GLU A 106 10.00 6.78 -5.35
N ASN A 107 9.07 6.75 -4.39
CA ASN A 107 9.38 7.07 -3.01
C ASN A 107 10.42 6.07 -2.45
N PRO A 108 11.61 6.54 -2.02
CA PRO A 108 12.64 5.66 -1.47
C PRO A 108 12.23 4.99 -0.17
N ASP A 109 11.25 5.55 0.55
CA ASP A 109 10.67 4.95 1.75
C ASP A 109 9.14 4.92 1.67
N PRO A 110 8.55 3.85 1.09
CA PRO A 110 7.11 3.66 1.04
C PRO A 110 6.48 3.36 2.40
N THR A 111 7.26 3.22 3.48
CA THR A 111 6.73 2.93 4.83
C THR A 111 6.18 4.18 5.53
N GLU A 112 6.59 5.35 5.07
CA GLU A 112 6.05 6.63 5.53
C GLU A 112 4.97 7.15 4.56
N PRO A 113 3.83 7.65 5.07
CA PRO A 113 2.82 8.24 4.22
C PRO A 113 3.31 9.49 3.51
N ILE A 114 3.12 9.52 2.19
CA ILE A 114 3.48 10.66 1.36
C ILE A 114 2.68 11.88 1.79
N THR A 115 3.37 13.00 1.99
CA THR A 115 2.74 14.26 2.34
C THR A 115 3.35 15.44 1.63
N PHE A 116 2.49 16.37 1.20
CA PHE A 116 2.89 17.65 0.59
C PHE A 116 2.56 18.84 1.50
N GLY A 117 2.24 18.62 2.78
CA GLY A 117 1.97 19.71 3.72
C GLY A 117 0.67 20.48 3.43
N ARG A 118 -0.43 19.76 3.18
CA ARG A 118 -1.70 20.35 2.72
C ARG A 118 -2.47 21.11 3.83
N SER A 119 -2.68 22.42 3.70
CA SER A 119 -3.65 23.13 4.56
C SER A 119 -5.09 22.78 4.15
N GLY A 120 -6.05 22.78 5.09
CA GLY A 120 -7.47 22.52 4.78
C GLY A 120 -8.14 23.58 3.89
N GLN A 121 -7.38 24.51 3.29
CA GLN A 121 -7.88 25.56 2.42
C GLN A 121 -8.00 25.03 0.98
N GLN A 122 -9.24 24.76 0.53
CA GLN A 122 -9.60 24.59 -0.89
C GLN A 122 -8.94 23.46 -1.71
N TRP A 123 -8.34 22.45 -1.06
CA TRP A 123 -7.68 21.31 -1.72
C TRP A 123 -6.63 21.74 -2.76
N TYR A 124 -5.88 22.80 -2.47
CA TYR A 124 -4.91 23.32 -3.43
C TYR A 124 -3.77 22.32 -3.71
N LEU A 125 -3.17 21.77 -2.64
CA LEU A 125 -2.15 20.73 -2.72
C LEU A 125 -2.78 19.33 -2.62
N PRO A 126 -2.22 18.33 -3.32
CA PRO A 126 -2.64 16.95 -3.18
C PRO A 126 -2.37 16.42 -1.77
N GLY A 127 -3.22 15.51 -1.31
CA GLY A 127 -3.01 14.70 -0.12
C GLY A 127 -3.08 13.24 -0.52
N PRO A 128 -1.99 12.63 -1.00
CA PRO A 128 -1.99 11.30 -1.62
C PRO A 128 -2.15 10.19 -0.57
N VAL A 129 -3.36 10.01 -0.07
CA VAL A 129 -3.65 9.03 0.97
C VAL A 129 -3.79 7.64 0.36
N LEU A 130 -4.58 7.52 -0.70
CA LEU A 130 -4.89 6.23 -1.32
C LEU A 130 -3.70 5.72 -2.12
N THR A 131 -3.14 6.56 -2.97
CA THR A 131 -1.97 6.24 -3.78
C THR A 131 -0.76 5.91 -2.91
N GLY A 132 -0.53 6.67 -1.83
CA GLY A 132 0.53 6.35 -0.86
C GLY A 132 0.33 4.99 -0.19
N ALA A 133 -0.89 4.69 0.25
CA ALA A 133 -1.21 3.39 0.86
C ALA A 133 -1.14 2.21 -0.14
N GLN A 134 -1.45 2.43 -1.42
CA GLN A 134 -1.31 1.42 -2.47
C GLN A 134 0.17 1.13 -2.77
N ALA A 135 1.02 2.15 -2.82
CA ALA A 135 2.47 1.96 -2.98
C ALA A 135 3.08 1.23 -1.77
N PHE A 136 2.67 1.60 -0.54
CA PHE A 136 3.03 0.86 0.67
C PHE A 136 2.61 -0.61 0.59
N ALA A 137 1.36 -0.89 0.20
CA ALA A 137 0.86 -2.26 0.09
C ALA A 137 1.67 -3.09 -0.90
N PHE A 138 2.00 -2.50 -2.06
CA PHE A 138 2.85 -3.15 -3.06
C PHE A 138 4.25 -3.47 -2.51
N TYR A 139 4.92 -2.48 -1.91
CA TYR A 139 6.21 -2.66 -1.27
C TYR A 139 6.17 -3.77 -0.21
N ARG A 140 5.14 -3.76 0.64
CA ARG A 140 5.03 -4.70 1.75
C ARG A 140 4.74 -6.12 1.31
N LEU A 141 3.92 -6.30 0.28
CA LEU A 141 3.72 -7.61 -0.38
C LEU A 141 5.05 -8.17 -0.89
N GLN A 142 5.83 -7.35 -1.61
CA GLN A 142 7.13 -7.77 -2.13
C GLN A 142 8.11 -8.12 -1.02
N GLN A 143 8.14 -7.32 0.04
CA GLN A 143 9.02 -7.55 1.18
C GLN A 143 8.71 -8.88 1.87
N LEU A 144 7.47 -9.07 2.33
CA LEU A 144 7.05 -10.25 3.09
C LEU A 144 7.16 -11.53 2.27
N PHE A 145 6.73 -11.50 1.00
CA PHE A 145 6.87 -12.66 0.13
C PHE A 145 8.34 -12.93 -0.21
N GLY A 146 9.13 -11.90 -0.47
CA GLY A 146 10.57 -12.03 -0.70
C GLY A 146 11.33 -12.60 0.49
N GLU A 147 10.88 -12.37 1.72
CA GLU A 147 11.42 -13.02 2.93
C GLU A 147 11.12 -14.52 2.95
N LYS A 148 9.89 -14.94 2.57
CA LYS A 148 9.54 -16.36 2.46
C LYS A 148 10.35 -17.07 1.39
N VAL A 149 10.50 -16.46 0.21
CA VAL A 149 11.31 -17.01 -0.89
C VAL A 149 12.78 -17.15 -0.47
N ARG A 150 13.36 -16.13 0.16
CA ARG A 150 14.74 -16.21 0.69
C ARG A 150 14.91 -17.32 1.71
N ALA A 151 13.95 -17.49 2.63
CA ALA A 151 13.98 -18.58 3.60
C ALA A 151 13.86 -19.97 2.96
N ALA A 152 13.18 -20.09 1.83
CA ALA A 152 13.06 -21.36 1.09
C ALA A 152 14.34 -21.76 0.35
N MET A 153 15.19 -20.79 0.00
CA MET A 153 16.45 -20.99 -0.73
C MET A 153 17.64 -21.34 0.17
N VAL A 154 17.48 -21.28 1.49
CA VAL A 154 18.48 -21.66 2.51
C VAL A 154 18.09 -22.99 3.15
#